data_AF-A0A7S0SFH6-F1
#
_entry.id   AF-A0A7S0SFH6-F1
#
_cell.length_a   1.000
_cell.length_b   1.000
_cell.length_c   1.000
_cell.angle_alpha   90.00
_cell.angle_beta   90.00
_cell.angle_gamma   90.00
#
_symmetry.space_group_name_H-M   'P 1'
#
loop_
_entity.id
_entity.type
_entity.pdbx_description
1 polymer ?
#
loop_
_entity_poly.entity_id
_entity_poly.type
_entity_poly.pdbx_seq_one_letter_code
_entity_poly.pdbx_strand_id
1 'polypeptide(L)'
;MGAANRSLSYRLHDALNVPLVGALSLLCIAGMLGAVDAGLITQIFTGYILLDTVWILASPSAVPRLAWAIVLHHAITLAILYHPLQHQEYHIETCRNGVVELNTFFLIVRRQLRRGSLLNRACDLAYHLTLSIRFLWQPYLIWHFHKISLLEAGVSTPLERPFLLGSQVLLVSFNCLMVLPGMLAKKKPKKA
;
A
#
# COMPACT_ATOMS: atom_id res chain seq x y z
N MET A 1 15.65 -10.03 -18.38
CA MET A 1 14.50 -10.15 -19.30
C MET A 1 13.96 -8.75 -19.54
N GLY A 2 14.04 -8.27 -20.79
CA GLY A 2 13.60 -6.92 -21.15
C GLY A 2 12.08 -6.77 -21.08
N ALA A 3 11.60 -5.53 -20.99
CA ALA A 3 10.18 -5.19 -20.90
C ALA A 3 9.30 -5.75 -22.04
N ALA A 4 9.90 -6.16 -23.17
CA ALA A 4 9.21 -6.74 -24.33
C ALA A 4 8.67 -8.17 -24.12
N ASN A 5 9.14 -8.91 -23.10
CA ASN A 5 8.71 -10.30 -22.84
C ASN A 5 7.60 -10.43 -21.79
N ARG A 6 6.94 -9.33 -21.41
CA ARG A 6 5.85 -9.33 -20.43
C ARG A 6 4.48 -9.33 -21.13
N SER A 7 3.48 -9.94 -20.51
CA SER A 7 2.12 -10.01 -21.09
C SER A 7 1.56 -8.60 -21.32
N LEU A 8 0.60 -8.48 -22.26
CA LEU A 8 -0.09 -7.21 -22.49
C LEU A 8 -0.77 -6.70 -21.22
N SER A 9 -1.43 -7.59 -20.48
CA SER A 9 -2.07 -7.28 -19.19
C SER A 9 -1.07 -6.70 -18.20
N TYR A 10 0.13 -7.29 -18.07
CA TYR A 10 1.20 -6.75 -17.24
C TYR A 10 1.56 -5.32 -17.62
N ARG A 11 1.76 -5.06 -18.92
CA ARG A 11 2.21 -3.74 -19.39
C ARG A 11 1.15 -2.67 -19.17
N LEU A 12 -0.12 -2.99 -19.42
CA LEU A 12 -1.25 -2.10 -19.19
C LEU A 12 -1.46 -1.84 -17.71
N HIS A 13 -1.40 -2.88 -16.89
CA HIS A 13 -1.49 -2.79 -15.44
C HIS A 13 -0.40 -1.87 -14.89
N ASP A 14 0.88 -2.12 -15.17
CA ASP A 14 1.98 -1.25 -14.72
C ASP A 14 1.81 0.21 -15.21
N ALA A 15 1.37 0.42 -16.46
CA ALA A 15 1.21 1.76 -17.03
C ALA A 15 0.10 2.58 -16.37
N LEU A 16 -1.00 1.95 -15.98
CA LEU A 16 -2.10 2.60 -15.26
C LEU A 16 -1.84 2.67 -13.76
N ASN A 17 -1.26 1.62 -13.19
CA ASN A 17 -1.14 1.50 -11.75
C ASN A 17 -0.12 2.49 -11.17
N VAL A 18 0.98 2.76 -11.88
CA VAL A 18 1.99 3.75 -11.44
C VAL A 18 1.39 5.14 -11.18
N PRO A 19 0.71 5.79 -12.15
CA PRO A 19 0.12 7.11 -11.90
C PRO A 19 -1.02 7.04 -10.88
N LEU A 20 -1.83 5.97 -10.87
CA LEU A 20 -2.93 5.82 -9.91
C LEU A 20 -2.43 5.71 -8.46
N VAL A 21 -1.46 4.84 -8.18
CA VAL A 21 -0.85 4.68 -6.85
C VAL A 21 -0.17 5.99 -6.42
N GLY A 22 0.52 6.67 -7.34
CA GLY A 22 1.10 7.99 -7.09
C GLY A 22 0.04 9.02 -6.71
N ALA A 23 -1.05 9.10 -7.48
CA ALA A 23 -2.16 10.02 -7.23
C ALA A 23 -2.86 9.71 -5.89
N LEU A 24 -3.13 8.45 -5.58
CA LEU A 24 -3.70 8.03 -4.29
C LEU A 24 -2.81 8.44 -3.12
N SER A 25 -1.49 8.25 -3.25
CA SER A 25 -0.53 8.66 -2.21
C SER A 25 -0.58 10.16 -1.96
N LEU A 26 -0.64 10.96 -3.04
CA LEU A 26 -0.76 12.42 -2.95
C LEU A 26 -2.12 12.85 -2.37
N LEU A 27 -3.21 12.17 -2.75
CA LEU A 27 -4.54 12.40 -2.18
C LEU A 27 -4.55 12.10 -0.68
N CYS A 28 -3.95 11.00 -0.22
CA CYS A 28 -3.83 10.71 1.21
C CYS A 28 -3.05 11.79 1.96
N ILE A 29 -1.96 12.32 1.38
CA ILE A 29 -1.23 13.46 1.97
C ILE A 29 -2.13 14.69 2.02
N ALA A 30 -2.83 15.02 0.93
CA ALA A 30 -3.75 16.15 0.88
C ALA A 30 -4.90 16.02 1.89
N GLY A 31 -5.43 14.81 2.08
CA GLY A 31 -6.45 14.51 3.10
C GLY A 31 -5.93 14.71 4.52
N MET A 32 -4.70 14.29 4.81
CA MET A 32 -4.06 14.55 6.11
C MET A 32 -3.82 16.04 6.38
N LEU A 33 -3.63 16.84 5.32
CA LEU A 33 -3.49 18.30 5.41
C LEU A 33 -4.83 19.04 5.43
N GLY A 34 -5.96 18.32 5.33
CA GLY A 34 -7.30 18.91 5.24
C GLY A 34 -7.60 19.60 3.90
N ALA A 35 -6.77 19.40 2.88
CA ALA A 35 -6.95 20.02 1.56
C ALA A 35 -7.96 19.27 0.68
N VAL A 36 -8.24 17.99 0.98
CA VAL A 36 -9.22 17.16 0.27
C VAL A 36 -10.02 16.38 1.31
N ASP A 37 -11.33 16.20 1.06
CA ASP A 37 -12.19 15.43 1.95
C ASP A 37 -11.73 13.98 2.09
N ALA A 38 -11.53 13.53 3.33
CA ALA A 38 -11.05 12.19 3.61
C ALA A 38 -12.09 11.10 3.27
N GLY A 39 -13.38 11.44 3.30
CA GLY A 39 -14.46 10.53 2.90
C GLY A 39 -14.40 10.20 1.42
N LEU A 40 -14.28 11.23 0.58
CA LEU A 40 -14.04 11.09 -0.85
C LEU A 40 -12.79 10.25 -1.13
N ILE A 41 -11.69 10.51 -0.42
CA ILE A 41 -10.47 9.72 -0.56
C ILE A 41 -10.72 8.25 -0.19
N THR A 42 -11.47 7.98 0.88
CA THR A 42 -11.83 6.61 1.30
C THR A 42 -12.60 5.87 0.22
N GLN A 43 -13.57 6.52 -0.42
CA GLN A 43 -14.34 5.93 -1.51
C GLN A 43 -13.46 5.66 -2.74
N ILE A 44 -12.63 6.62 -3.15
CA ILE A 44 -11.71 6.48 -4.29
C ILE A 44 -10.70 5.35 -4.03
N PHE A 45 -10.10 5.32 -2.85
CA PHE A 45 -9.10 4.30 -2.47
C PHE A 45 -9.74 2.91 -2.45
N THR A 46 -10.94 2.77 -1.88
CA THR A 46 -11.69 1.52 -1.86
C THR A 46 -12.01 1.04 -3.27
N GLY A 47 -12.55 1.93 -4.12
CA GLY A 47 -12.87 1.62 -5.51
C GLY A 47 -11.64 1.16 -6.30
N TYR A 48 -10.51 1.83 -6.11
CA TYR A 48 -9.23 1.42 -6.71
C TYR A 48 -8.82 0.00 -6.27
N ILE A 49 -8.81 -0.30 -4.96
CA ILE A 49 -8.41 -1.63 -4.46
C ILE A 49 -9.34 -2.73 -4.99
N LEU A 50 -10.65 -2.47 -5.05
CA LEU A 50 -11.61 -3.42 -5.61
C LEU A 50 -11.34 -3.70 -7.10
N LEU A 51 -11.18 -2.65 -7.90
CA LEU A 51 -10.89 -2.79 -9.34
C LEU A 51 -9.56 -3.50 -9.59
N ASP A 52 -8.52 -3.17 -8.83
CA ASP A 52 -7.21 -3.79 -8.96
C ASP A 52 -7.25 -5.28 -8.56
N THR A 53 -8.03 -5.61 -7.52
CA THR A 53 -8.27 -7.00 -7.11
C THR A 53 -8.95 -7.80 -8.22
N VAL A 54 -10.01 -7.27 -8.82
CA VAL A 54 -10.72 -7.93 -9.93
C VAL A 54 -9.79 -8.13 -11.12
N TRP A 55 -8.98 -7.13 -11.46
CA TRP A 55 -7.99 -7.24 -12.55
C TRP A 55 -7.01 -8.38 -12.26
N ILE A 56 -6.38 -8.41 -11.09
CA ILE A 56 -5.36 -9.43 -10.77
C ILE A 56 -5.97 -10.84 -10.68
N LEU A 57 -7.21 -10.98 -10.19
CA LEU A 57 -7.92 -12.25 -10.19
C LEU A 57 -8.23 -12.73 -11.62
N ALA A 58 -8.69 -11.84 -12.50
CA ALA A 58 -8.97 -12.16 -13.89
C ALA A 58 -7.69 -12.41 -14.73
N SER A 59 -6.59 -11.75 -14.37
CA SER A 59 -5.31 -11.86 -15.06
C SER A 59 -4.15 -11.87 -14.07
N PRO A 60 -3.85 -13.03 -13.44
CA PRO A 60 -2.74 -13.13 -12.48
C PRO A 60 -1.37 -12.81 -13.08
N SER A 61 -1.25 -12.87 -14.42
CA SER A 61 -0.06 -12.46 -15.16
C SER A 61 0.19 -10.95 -15.17
N ALA A 62 -0.77 -10.13 -14.72
CA ALA A 62 -0.66 -8.67 -14.64
C ALA A 62 0.47 -8.22 -13.69
N VAL A 63 0.84 -9.06 -12.73
CA VAL A 63 1.85 -8.76 -11.71
C VAL A 63 3.03 -9.72 -11.82
N PRO A 64 4.26 -9.28 -11.48
CA PRO A 64 5.47 -10.02 -11.84
C PRO A 64 5.63 -11.34 -11.09
N ARG A 65 5.21 -11.41 -9.81
CA ARG A 65 5.25 -12.61 -8.95
C ARG A 65 4.23 -12.49 -7.83
N LEU A 66 3.81 -13.65 -7.29
CA LEU A 66 2.99 -13.75 -6.07
C LEU A 66 1.66 -12.98 -6.17
N ALA A 67 0.91 -13.15 -7.27
CA ALA A 67 -0.40 -12.53 -7.44
C ALA A 67 -1.35 -12.80 -6.26
N TRP A 68 -1.33 -14.04 -5.74
CA TRP A 68 -2.10 -14.42 -4.55
C TRP A 68 -1.76 -13.56 -3.32
N ALA A 69 -0.49 -13.16 -3.16
CA ALA A 69 -0.07 -12.35 -2.02
C ALA A 69 -0.58 -10.92 -2.15
N ILE A 70 -0.61 -10.37 -3.37
CA ILE A 70 -1.19 -9.05 -3.64
C ILE A 70 -2.70 -9.08 -3.38
N VAL A 71 -3.40 -10.12 -3.83
CA VAL A 71 -4.83 -10.30 -3.54
C VAL A 71 -5.09 -10.44 -2.04
N LEU A 72 -4.27 -11.21 -1.32
CA LEU A 72 -4.37 -11.31 0.16
C LEU A 72 -4.17 -9.95 0.83
N HIS A 73 -3.20 -9.17 0.36
CA HIS A 73 -2.98 -7.80 0.84
C HIS A 73 -4.18 -6.89 0.56
N HIS A 74 -4.80 -6.99 -0.61
CA HIS A 74 -6.02 -6.25 -0.92
C HIS A 74 -7.17 -6.65 0.00
N ALA A 75 -7.33 -7.95 0.28
CA ALA A 75 -8.34 -8.43 1.23
C ALA A 75 -8.12 -7.85 2.64
N ILE A 76 -6.87 -7.84 3.14
CA ILE A 76 -6.53 -7.22 4.43
C ILE A 76 -6.77 -5.71 4.40
N THR A 77 -6.41 -5.04 3.29
CA THR A 77 -6.61 -3.59 3.12
C THR A 77 -8.10 -3.23 3.11
N LEU A 78 -8.93 -4.01 2.40
CA LEU A 78 -10.38 -3.86 2.40
C LEU A 78 -10.98 -4.13 3.79
N ALA A 79 -10.44 -5.09 4.54
CA ALA A 79 -10.85 -5.33 5.92
C ALA A 79 -10.56 -4.11 6.83
N ILE A 80 -9.44 -3.42 6.64
CA ILE A 80 -9.14 -2.17 7.36
C ILE A 80 -10.08 -1.05 6.90
N LEU A 81 -10.28 -0.89 5.59
CA LEU A 81 -11.15 0.13 4.99
C LEU A 81 -12.63 -0.06 5.33
N TYR A 82 -13.05 -1.27 5.69
CA TYR A 82 -14.41 -1.52 6.15
C TYR A 82 -14.80 -0.60 7.32
N HIS A 83 -13.89 -0.36 8.26
CA HIS A 83 -14.17 0.48 9.43
C HIS A 83 -14.48 1.95 9.07
N PRO A 84 -13.60 2.69 8.36
CA PRO A 84 -13.93 4.06 7.92
C PRO A 84 -15.11 4.13 6.94
N LEU A 85 -15.46 3.05 6.24
CA LEU A 85 -16.68 3.01 5.41
C LEU A 85 -17.97 2.95 6.25
N GLN A 86 -17.92 2.38 7.46
CA GLN A 86 -19.07 2.37 8.38
C GLN A 86 -19.13 3.63 9.24
N HIS A 87 -17.98 4.23 9.55
CA HIS A 87 -17.82 5.28 10.55
C HIS A 87 -17.05 6.46 9.94
N GLN A 88 -17.78 7.51 9.59
CA GLN A 88 -17.27 8.64 8.80
C GLN A 88 -16.18 9.45 9.53
N GLU A 89 -16.24 9.47 10.86
CA GLU A 89 -15.24 10.07 11.74
C GLU A 89 -13.84 9.49 11.55
N TYR A 90 -13.73 8.26 11.03
CA TYR A 90 -12.44 7.59 10.81
C TYR A 90 -11.98 7.62 9.35
N HIS A 91 -12.65 8.35 8.45
CA HIS A 91 -12.18 8.49 7.07
C HIS A 91 -10.72 8.95 6.96
N ILE A 92 -10.25 9.75 7.92
CA ILE A 92 -8.84 10.19 7.99
C ILE A 92 -7.85 9.02 8.16
N GLU A 93 -8.30 7.89 8.72
CA GLU A 93 -7.48 6.69 8.91
C GLU A 93 -7.16 5.98 7.61
N THR A 94 -8.01 6.11 6.59
CA THR A 94 -7.68 5.71 5.21
C THR A 94 -6.48 6.48 4.71
N CYS A 95 -6.42 7.79 4.96
CA CYS A 95 -5.29 8.63 4.54
C CYS A 95 -4.01 8.28 5.30
N ARG A 96 -4.11 8.09 6.63
CA ARG A 96 -2.98 7.68 7.48
C ARG A 96 -2.41 6.33 7.07
N ASN A 97 -3.24 5.35 6.70
CA ASN A 97 -2.74 4.09 6.17
C ASN A 97 -2.19 4.24 4.75
N GLY A 98 -2.96 4.86 3.86
CA GLY A 98 -2.70 4.94 2.42
C GLY A 98 -1.44 5.73 2.05
N VAL A 99 -0.91 6.60 2.92
CA VAL A 99 0.38 7.29 2.67
C VAL A 99 1.55 6.32 2.48
N VAL A 100 1.44 5.07 2.95
CA VAL A 100 2.45 4.02 2.71
C VAL A 100 2.60 3.71 1.21
N GLU A 101 1.59 3.98 0.40
CA GLU A 101 1.65 3.79 -1.05
C GLU A 101 2.67 4.69 -1.73
N LEU A 102 3.12 5.77 -1.08
CA LEU A 102 4.22 6.59 -1.58
C LEU A 102 5.51 5.75 -1.72
N ASN A 103 5.73 4.82 -0.79
CA ASN A 103 6.84 3.86 -0.86
C ASN A 103 6.65 2.90 -2.04
N THR A 104 5.43 2.38 -2.25
CA THR A 104 5.09 1.51 -3.39
C THR A 104 5.27 2.24 -4.72
N PHE A 105 4.83 3.49 -4.81
CA PHE A 105 5.01 4.34 -5.98
C PHE A 105 6.48 4.46 -6.38
N PHE A 106 7.36 4.87 -5.46
CA PHE A 106 8.80 4.98 -5.76
C PHE A 106 9.43 3.63 -6.10
N LEU A 107 8.96 2.54 -5.47
CA LEU A 107 9.39 1.18 -5.79
C LEU A 107 9.05 0.77 -7.23
N ILE A 108 7.84 1.10 -7.72
CA ILE A 108 7.44 0.73 -9.08
C ILE A 108 8.11 1.66 -10.09
N VAL A 109 8.11 2.98 -9.86
CA VAL A 109 8.76 3.96 -10.75
C VAL A 109 10.24 3.63 -10.95
N ARG A 110 11.00 3.34 -9.89
CA ARG A 110 12.43 3.00 -10.03
C ARG A 110 12.67 1.76 -10.88
N ARG A 111 11.73 0.82 -10.97
CA ARG A 111 11.83 -0.40 -11.80
C ARG A 111 11.61 -0.12 -13.29
N GLN A 112 10.86 0.94 -13.63
CA GLN A 112 10.62 1.35 -15.01
C GLN A 112 11.76 2.22 -15.56
N LEU A 113 12.49 2.91 -14.69
CA LEU A 113 13.59 3.80 -15.09
C LEU A 113 14.85 3.02 -15.47
N ARG A 114 15.63 3.57 -16.40
CA ARG A 114 16.96 3.03 -16.77
C ARG A 114 17.87 3.00 -15.54
N ARG A 115 18.32 1.80 -15.17
CA ARG A 115 19.18 1.58 -13.99
C ARG A 115 20.42 2.47 -14.05
N GLY A 116 20.68 3.20 -12.97
CA GLY A 116 21.85 4.07 -12.82
C GLY A 116 21.66 5.51 -13.33
N SER A 117 20.54 5.84 -13.99
CA SER A 117 20.20 7.22 -14.35
C SER A 117 19.96 8.09 -13.11
N LEU A 118 20.05 9.41 -13.26
CA LEU A 118 19.80 10.36 -12.15
C LEU A 118 18.41 10.17 -11.55
N LEU A 119 17.37 10.06 -12.39
CA LEU A 119 16.00 9.79 -11.96
C LEU A 119 15.88 8.45 -11.24
N ASN A 120 16.53 7.40 -11.75
CA ASN A 120 16.52 6.09 -11.09
C ASN A 120 17.13 6.16 -9.69
N ARG A 121 18.26 6.87 -9.52
CA ARG A 121 18.90 7.08 -8.22
C ARG A 121 18.05 7.94 -7.28
N ALA A 122 17.40 8.98 -7.79
CA ALA A 122 16.49 9.82 -7.01
C ALA A 122 15.28 9.03 -6.49
N CYS A 123 14.62 8.26 -7.35
CA CYS A 123 13.52 7.38 -6.94
C CYS A 123 13.99 6.25 -6.00
N ASP A 124 15.21 5.74 -6.19
CA ASP A 124 15.80 4.77 -5.27
C ASP A 124 16.02 5.36 -3.88
N LEU A 125 16.58 6.57 -3.80
CA LEU A 125 16.71 7.29 -2.53
C LEU A 125 15.34 7.54 -1.89
N ALA A 126 14.37 8.05 -2.65
CA ALA A 126 13.02 8.31 -2.15
C ALA A 126 12.33 7.03 -1.66
N TYR A 127 12.50 5.90 -2.36
CA TYR A 127 12.04 4.59 -1.90
C TYR A 127 12.64 4.22 -0.54
N HIS A 128 13.95 4.38 -0.34
CA HIS A 128 14.57 4.04 0.95
C HIS A 128 14.16 4.99 2.07
N LEU A 129 14.03 6.29 1.80
CA LEU A 129 13.56 7.27 2.79
C LEU A 129 12.13 6.96 3.25
N THR A 130 11.26 6.57 2.31
CA THR A 130 9.86 6.22 2.60
C THR A 130 9.67 4.84 3.23
N LEU A 131 10.72 4.03 3.41
CA LEU A 131 10.62 2.78 4.19
C LEU A 131 10.25 3.03 5.65
N SER A 132 10.60 4.20 6.20
CA SER A 132 10.18 4.66 7.52
C SER A 132 8.65 4.65 7.68
N ILE A 133 7.90 4.99 6.64
CA ILE A 133 6.44 4.94 6.65
C ILE A 133 5.96 3.48 6.85
N ARG A 134 6.63 2.53 6.19
CA ARG A 134 6.25 1.12 6.25
C ARG A 134 6.66 0.45 7.58
N PHE A 135 7.79 0.85 8.17
CA PHE A 135 8.36 0.16 9.33
C PHE A 135 8.25 0.91 10.66
N LEU A 136 7.91 2.21 10.65
CA LEU A 136 7.70 2.99 11.86
C LEU A 136 6.25 3.47 11.95
N TRP A 137 5.75 4.12 10.89
CA TRP A 137 4.40 4.68 10.88
C TRP A 137 3.30 3.61 10.90
N GLN A 138 3.39 2.61 10.03
CA GLN A 138 2.40 1.52 9.96
C GLN A 138 2.28 0.72 11.28
N PRO A 139 3.37 0.36 11.98
CA PRO A 139 3.28 -0.19 13.35
C PRO A 139 2.71 0.78 14.37
N TYR A 140 3.05 2.08 14.30
CA TYR A 140 2.46 3.11 15.16
C TYR A 140 0.93 3.17 15.03
N LEU A 141 0.38 2.94 13.83
CA LEU A 141 -1.06 2.93 13.61
C LEU A 141 -1.80 1.83 14.41
N ILE A 142 -1.14 0.73 14.76
CA ILE A 142 -1.73 -0.29 15.65
C ILE A 142 -2.01 0.32 17.03
N TRP A 143 -1.03 1.03 17.59
CA TRP A 143 -1.20 1.73 18.86
C TRP A 143 -2.23 2.85 18.75
N HIS A 144 -2.21 3.61 17.67
CA HIS A 144 -3.18 4.68 17.40
C HIS A 144 -4.62 4.15 17.37
N PHE A 145 -4.89 3.09 16.61
CA PHE A 145 -6.20 2.41 16.59
C PHE A 145 -6.59 1.84 17.95
N HIS A 146 -5.63 1.31 18.70
CA HIS A 146 -5.89 0.84 20.05
C HIS A 146 -6.34 1.98 20.97
N LYS A 147 -5.73 3.17 20.85
CA LYS A 147 -6.11 4.35 21.64
C LYS A 147 -7.47 4.90 21.23
N ILE A 148 -7.74 5.05 19.94
CA ILE A 148 -9.04 5.51 19.43
C ILE A 148 -10.16 4.56 19.90
N SER A 149 -9.97 3.25 19.71
CA SER A 149 -10.97 2.24 20.12
C SER A 149 -11.23 2.18 21.63
N LEU A 150 -10.30 2.65 22.47
CA LEU A 150 -10.49 2.74 23.92
C LEU A 150 -11.23 4.01 24.35
N LEU A 151 -10.94 5.13 23.68
CA LEU A 151 -11.59 6.41 23.97
C LEU A 151 -13.05 6.42 23.51
N GLU A 152 -13.38 5.62 22.51
CA GLU A 152 -14.69 5.60 21.85
C GLU A 152 -15.43 4.28 22.07
N ALA A 153 -15.18 3.61 23.21
CA ALA A 153 -15.76 2.32 23.58
C ALA A 153 -17.31 2.26 23.60
N GLY A 154 -18.01 3.37 23.35
CA GLY A 154 -19.46 3.43 23.14
C GLY A 154 -19.94 3.39 21.68
N VAL A 155 -19.04 3.50 20.69
CA VAL A 155 -19.39 3.62 19.25
C VAL A 155 -19.15 2.32 18.47
N SER A 156 -18.16 1.51 18.88
CA SER A 156 -17.76 0.30 18.15
C SER A 156 -18.27 -0.98 18.81
N THR A 157 -18.73 -1.96 18.01
CA THR A 157 -19.13 -3.26 18.54
C THR A 157 -17.94 -4.02 19.12
N PRO A 158 -18.15 -4.93 20.10
CA PRO A 158 -17.05 -5.71 20.71
C PRO A 158 -16.22 -6.53 19.72
N LEU A 159 -16.76 -6.82 18.53
CA LEU A 159 -16.08 -7.55 17.46
C LEU A 159 -15.32 -6.65 16.48
N GLU A 160 -15.73 -5.39 16.30
CA GLU A 160 -15.05 -4.46 15.39
C GLU A 160 -13.64 -4.13 15.84
N ARG A 161 -13.43 -3.93 17.14
CA ARG A 161 -12.11 -3.62 17.70
C ARG A 161 -11.05 -4.70 17.43
N PRO A 162 -11.26 -5.98 17.80
CA PRO A 162 -10.28 -7.03 17.48
C PRO A 162 -10.14 -7.22 15.97
N PHE A 163 -11.19 -6.98 15.17
CA PHE A 163 -11.11 -7.04 13.72
C PHE A 163 -10.22 -5.94 13.12
N LEU A 164 -10.38 -4.67 13.52
CA LEU A 164 -9.57 -3.55 13.06
C LEU A 164 -8.10 -3.73 13.44
N LEU A 165 -7.83 -4.01 14.72
CA LEU A 165 -6.48 -4.22 15.23
C LEU A 165 -5.82 -5.45 14.60
N GLY A 166 -6.56 -6.55 14.49
CA GLY A 166 -6.11 -7.78 13.85
C GLY A 166 -5.72 -7.54 12.39
N SER A 167 -6.57 -6.85 11.63
CA SER A 167 -6.30 -6.50 10.24
C SER A 167 -5.06 -5.61 10.09
N GLN A 168 -4.87 -4.62 10.98
CA GLN A 168 -3.67 -3.78 10.97
C GLN A 168 -2.39 -4.57 11.31
N VAL A 169 -2.44 -5.45 12.30
CA VAL A 169 -1.31 -6.34 12.64
C VAL A 169 -0.96 -7.26 11.47
N LEU A 170 -1.97 -7.81 10.79
CA LEU A 170 -1.76 -8.63 9.59
C LEU A 170 -1.13 -7.82 8.46
N LEU A 171 -1.57 -6.57 8.25
CA LEU A 171 -1.01 -5.69 7.23
C LEU A 171 0.48 -5.39 7.50
N VAL A 172 0.82 -5.03 8.74
CA VAL A 172 2.21 -4.80 9.16
C VAL A 172 3.06 -6.06 9.00
N SER A 173 2.54 -7.21 9.41
CA SER A 173 3.22 -8.50 9.28
C SER A 173 3.48 -8.85 7.81
N PHE A 174 2.48 -8.65 6.95
CA PHE A 174 2.59 -8.84 5.51
C PHE A 174 3.68 -7.94 4.91
N ASN A 175 3.71 -6.65 5.30
CA ASN A 175 4.70 -5.69 4.85
C ASN A 175 6.13 -6.12 5.22
N CYS A 176 6.33 -6.62 6.44
CA CYS A 176 7.61 -7.17 6.89
C CYS A 176 8.03 -8.40 6.08
N LEU A 177 7.14 -9.37 5.91
CA LEU A 177 7.42 -10.62 5.20
C LEU A 177 7.73 -10.40 3.71
N MET A 178 7.11 -9.41 3.08
CA MET A 178 7.32 -9.14 1.66
C MET A 178 8.55 -8.28 1.37
N VAL A 179 8.88 -7.33 2.25
CA VAL A 179 9.96 -6.35 2.00
C VAL A 179 11.30 -6.80 2.59
N LEU A 180 11.32 -7.39 3.79
CA LEU A 180 12.58 -7.73 4.48
C LEU A 180 13.43 -8.76 3.73
N PRO A 181 12.89 -9.86 3.15
CA PRO A 181 13.72 -10.82 2.41
C PRO A 181 14.42 -10.18 1.21
N GLY A 182 13.78 -9.22 0.53
CA GLY A 182 14.36 -8.47 -0.57
C GLY A 182 15.51 -7.55 -0.15
N MET A 183 15.47 -7.04 1.10
CA MET A 183 16.54 -6.23 1.68
C MET A 183 17.69 -7.07 2.24
N LEU A 184 17.39 -8.24 2.81
CA LEU A 184 18.36 -9.12 3.45
C LEU A 184 19.07 -10.10 2.50
N ALA A 185 18.57 -10.24 1.26
CA ALA A 185 19.21 -11.08 0.25
C ALA A 185 20.63 -10.57 -0.06
N LYS A 186 21.65 -11.22 0.51
CA LYS A 186 23.07 -10.93 0.24
C LYS A 186 23.31 -10.98 -1.27
N LYS A 187 23.86 -9.89 -1.83
CA LYS A 187 24.36 -9.89 -3.21
C LYS A 187 25.42 -11.00 -3.32
N LYS A 188 25.11 -12.07 -4.05
CA LYS A 188 26.15 -13.07 -4.40
C LYS A 188 27.30 -12.32 -5.08
N PRO A 189 28.55 -12.52 -4.65
CA PRO A 189 29.70 -11.90 -5.32
C PRO A 189 29.69 -12.34 -6.79
N LYS A 190 29.86 -11.38 -7.70
CA LYS A 190 30.12 -11.69 -9.11
C LYS A 190 31.43 -12.47 -9.14
N LYS A 191 31.40 -13.72 -9.61
CA LYS A 191 32.64 -14.42 -9.97
C LYS A 191 33.34 -13.57 -11.03
N ALA A 192 34.57 -13.17 -10.72
CA ALA A 192 35.49 -12.53 -11.66
C ALA A 192 35.87 -13.50 -12.78
#